data_AF-A0A133ND45-F1
#
_entry.id   AF-A0A133ND45-F1
#
_cell.length_a   1.000
_cell.length_b   1.000
_cell.length_c   1.000
_cell.angle_alpha   90.00
_cell.angle_beta   90.00
_cell.angle_gamma   90.00
#
_symmetry.space_group_name_H-M   'P 1'
#
loop_
_entity.id
_entity.type
_entity.pdbx_description
1 polymer ?
#
loop_
_entity_poly.entity_id
_entity_poly.type
_entity_poly.pdbx_seq_one_letter_code
_entity_poly.pdbx_strand_id
1 'polypeptide(L)' 'MKRSNLPNNKDIEIKEICEICGEEMDENPFAYDYDSENKLVFKCPACGHRKVRNL' A
#
# COMPACT_ATOMS: atom_id res chain seq x y z
N MET A 1 -10.61 -36.78 -5.58
CA MET A 1 -10.91 -35.34 -5.81
C MET A 1 -9.60 -34.58 -5.77
N LYS A 2 -9.06 -34.14 -6.92
CA LYS A 2 -7.79 -33.39 -6.99
C LYS A 2 -8.11 -31.92 -6.75
N ARG A 3 -7.69 -31.38 -5.60
CA ARG A 3 -7.84 -29.96 -5.25
C ARG A 3 -6.81 -29.16 -6.05
N SER A 4 -7.27 -28.36 -7.00
CA SER A 4 -6.44 -27.43 -7.75
C SER A 4 -5.97 -26.31 -6.80
N ASN A 5 -4.68 -26.26 -6.49
CA ASN A 5 -4.07 -25.10 -5.84
C ASN A 5 -4.02 -23.97 -6.89
N LEU A 6 -4.86 -22.95 -6.74
CA LEU A 6 -4.65 -21.69 -7.43
C LEU A 6 -3.37 -21.05 -6.86
N PRO A 7 -2.39 -20.69 -7.69
CA PRO A 7 -1.32 -19.80 -7.24
C PRO A 7 -1.97 -18.44 -6.95
N ASN A 8 -2.04 -18.08 -5.67
CA ASN A 8 -2.39 -16.73 -5.22
C ASN A 8 -1.33 -15.79 -5.80
N ASN A 9 -1.68 -15.14 -6.90
CA ASN A 9 -0.79 -14.27 -7.63
C ASN A 9 -1.37 -12.86 -7.58
N LYS A 10 -0.66 -11.99 -6.86
CA LYS A 10 -0.48 -10.54 -7.06
C LYS A 10 -0.37 -9.84 -5.70
N ASP A 11 0.77 -10.04 -5.05
CA ASP A 11 1.32 -9.02 -4.17
C ASP A 11 1.72 -7.85 -5.08
N ILE A 12 0.77 -6.95 -5.35
CA ILE A 12 1.09 -5.69 -6.03
C ILE A 12 1.80 -4.85 -4.97
N GLU A 13 3.12 -4.98 -4.88
CA GLU A 13 3.94 -4.07 -4.08
C GLU A 13 3.86 -2.67 -4.70
N ILE A 14 2.97 -1.82 -4.18
CA ILE A 14 2.85 -0.44 -4.63
C ILE A 14 3.96 0.35 -3.94
N LYS A 15 5.07 0.54 -4.66
CA LYS A 15 6.20 1.34 -4.19
C LYS A 15 5.94 2.81 -4.48
N GLU A 16 5.78 3.61 -3.43
CA GLU A 16 5.70 5.07 -3.50
C GLU A 16 6.97 5.71 -2.93
N ILE A 17 7.44 6.78 -3.57
CA ILE A 17 8.59 7.56 -3.12
C ILE A 17 8.10 8.87 -2.52
N CYS A 18 8.65 9.23 -1.37
CA CYS A 18 8.36 10.49 -0.72
C CYS A 18 8.91 11.65 -1.55
N GLU A 19 8.04 12.55 -1.99
CA GLU A 19 8.42 13.75 -2.73
C GLU A 19 9.19 14.80 -1.89
N ILE A 20 9.22 14.64 -0.56
CA ILE A 20 9.92 15.55 0.35
C ILE A 20 11.38 15.12 0.55
N CYS A 21 11.61 13.85 0.86
CA CYS A 21 12.94 13.35 1.21
C CYS A 21 13.54 12.35 0.21
N GLY A 22 12.76 11.87 -0.76
CA GLY A 22 13.21 10.91 -1.75
C GLY A 22 13.31 9.46 -1.25
N GLU A 23 12.86 9.17 -0.03
CA GLU A 23 12.85 7.81 0.52
C GLU A 23 11.59 7.03 0.16
N GLU A 24 11.68 5.70 0.20
CA GLU A 24 10.53 4.80 0.01
C GLU A 24 9.50 4.99 1.13
N MET A 25 8.22 5.00 0.75
CA MET A 25 7.10 5.12 1.68
C MET A 25 6.48 3.76 1.93
N ASP A 26 6.13 3.50 3.19
CA ASP A 26 5.45 2.27 3.59
C ASP A 26 3.93 2.43 3.42
N GLU A 27 3.29 1.42 2.82
CA GLU A 27 1.85 1.32 2.79
C GLU A 27 1.31 1.01 4.19
N ASN A 28 0.30 1.76 4.62
CA ASN A 28 -0.42 1.54 5.86
C ASN A 28 -1.82 1.01 5.55
N PRO A 29 -1.99 -0.32 5.40
CA PRO A 29 -3.28 -0.93 5.08
C PRO A 29 -4.30 -0.84 6.24
N PHE A 30 -3.87 -0.44 7.44
CA PHE A 30 -4.72 -0.30 8.62
C PHE A 30 -5.29 1.11 8.83
N ALA A 31 -5.22 1.99 7.82
CA ALA A 31 -5.93 3.26 7.88
C ALA A 31 -7.45 2.97 7.91
N TYR A 32 -8.03 3.11 9.10
CA TYR A 32 -9.37 2.65 9.50
C TYR A 32 -10.51 3.49 8.88
N ASP A 33 -10.42 3.84 7.61
CA ASP A 33 -11.50 4.52 6.89
C ASP A 33 -12.40 3.47 6.25
N TYR A 34 -13.69 3.51 6.59
CA TYR A 34 -14.78 2.61 6.19
C TYR A 34 -15.02 2.50 4.65
N ASP A 35 -14.21 3.22 3.85
CA ASP A 35 -14.17 3.24 2.37
C ASP A 35 -12.81 2.70 1.84
N SER A 36 -12.18 1.78 2.56
CA SER A 36 -10.80 1.29 2.28
C SER A 36 -10.66 0.50 0.97
N GLU A 37 -11.73 0.23 0.23
CA GLU A 37 -11.64 -0.55 -1.01
C GLU A 37 -10.91 0.18 -2.14
N ASN A 38 -10.77 1.52 -2.09
CA ASN A 38 -10.15 2.29 -3.17
C ASN A 38 -9.14 3.35 -2.71
N LYS A 39 -8.57 3.25 -1.51
CA LYS A 39 -7.58 4.23 -1.01
C LYS A 39 -6.38 3.55 -0.39
N LEU A 40 -5.19 3.90 -0.89
CA LEU A 40 -3.91 3.49 -0.35
C LEU A 40 -3.31 4.65 0.42
N VAL A 41 -2.96 4.40 1.68
CA VAL A 41 -2.33 5.39 2.54
C VAL A 41 -0.87 5.03 2.71
N PHE A 42 0.02 5.92 2.31
CA PHE A 42 1.47 5.77 2.45
C PHE A 42 2.00 6.71 3.51
N LYS A 43 2.94 6.23 4.31
CA LYS A 43 3.67 7.05 5.29
C LYS A 43 5.16 6.89 5.06
N CYS A 44 5.85 8.02 4.92
CA CYS A 44 7.31 8.03 4.86
C CYS A 44 7.88 7.80 6.27
N PRO A 45 8.73 6.78 6.48
CA PRO A 45 9.36 6.53 7.78
C PRO A 45 10.41 7.59 8.15
N ALA A 46 11.09 8.21 7.18
CA ALA A 46 12.14 9.20 7.45
C ALA A 46 11.62 10.59 7.83
N CYS A 47 10.68 11.14 7.05
CA CYS A 47 10.19 12.51 7.28
C CYS A 47 8.77 12.57 7.87
N GLY A 48 8.08 11.43 7.98
CA GLY A 48 6.71 11.37 8.49
C GLY A 48 5.63 11.90 7.53
N HIS A 49 5.99 12.26 6.29
CA HIS A 49 5.05 12.69 5.26
C HIS A 49 4.03 11.59 4.98
N ARG A 50 2.77 11.98 4.76
CA ARG A 50 1.66 11.06 4.47
C ARG A 50 1.07 11.39 3.11
N LYS A 51 0.88 10.37 2.29
CA LYS A 51 0.31 10.47 0.95
C LYS A 51 -0.86 9.51 0.84
N VAL A 52 -1.98 9.98 0.29
CA VAL A 52 -3.15 9.16 0.03
C VAL A 52 -3.34 9.07 -1.47
N ARG A 53 -3.43 7.84 -2.00
CA ARG A 53 -3.65 7.57 -3.41
C ARG A 53 -4.97 6.82 -3.57
N ASN A 54 -5.85 7.37 -4.39
CA ASN A 54 -7.06 6.65 -4.78
C ASN A 54 -6.69 5.64 -5.88
N LEU A 55 -7.16 4.40 -5.76
CA LEU A 55 -7.04 3.35 -6.79
C LEU A 55 -8.05 3.54 -7.91
#